data_AF-A0A2S6S0L8-F1
#
_entry.id   AF-A0A2S6S0L8-F1
#
_cell.length_a   1.000
_cell.length_b   1.000
_cell.length_c   1.000
_cell.angle_alpha   90.00
_cell.angle_beta   90.00
_cell.angle_gamma   90.00
#
_symmetry.space_group_name_H-M   'P 1'
#
loop_
_entity.id
_entity.type
_entity.pdbx_description
1 polymer ?
#
loop_
_entity_poly.entity_id
_entity_poly.type
_entity_poly.pdbx_seq_one_letter_code
_entity_poly.pdbx_strand_id
1 'polypeptide(L)' 'KKWKDNGWQTDNKKNVKNKDLWMKLDSLIHDKNIEWEWIKGHSGNKFNEEVDMLARKKADSLD' A
#
# COMPACT_ATOMS: atom_id res chain seq x y z
N LYS A 1 -1.43 14.50 -3.76
CA LYS A 1 -0.66 15.37 -4.68
C LYS A 1 0.63 15.91 -4.04
N LYS A 2 0.61 16.38 -2.77
CA LYS A 2 1.79 16.96 -2.07
C LYS A 2 3.13 16.20 -2.24
N TRP A 3 3.16 14.87 -2.17
CA TRP A 3 4.40 14.10 -2.40
C TRP A 3 4.86 14.04 -3.85
N LYS A 4 3.95 13.99 -4.83
CA LYS A 4 4.36 14.00 -6.24
C LYS A 4 4.96 15.35 -6.61
N ASP A 5 4.31 16.41 -6.14
CA ASP A 5 4.67 17.79 -6.47
C ASP A 5 6.01 18.21 -5.86
N ASN A 6 6.45 17.54 -4.77
CA ASN A 6 7.72 17.82 -4.10
C ASN A 6 8.82 16.77 -4.36
N GLY A 7 8.68 15.94 -5.41
CA GLY A 7 9.71 14.96 -5.79
C GLY A 7 9.81 13.76 -4.84
N TRP A 8 8.72 13.43 -4.15
CA TRP A 8 8.61 12.36 -3.15
C TRP A 8 9.51 12.57 -1.94
N GLN A 9 9.50 13.80 -1.41
CA GLN A 9 10.30 14.20 -0.25
C GLN A 9 9.41 14.53 0.96
N THR A 10 9.93 14.32 2.15
CA THR A 10 9.37 14.81 3.41
C THR A 10 9.77 16.27 3.64
N ASP A 11 9.16 16.94 4.62
CA ASP A 11 9.43 18.36 4.90
C ASP A 11 10.90 18.62 5.30
N ASN A 12 11.62 17.59 5.77
CA ASN A 12 13.07 17.63 6.04
C ASN A 12 13.95 17.28 4.82
N LYS A 13 13.40 17.31 3.59
CA LYS A 13 14.08 17.02 2.31
C LYS A 13 14.65 15.60 2.15
N LYS A 14 14.28 14.67 3.02
CA LYS A 14 14.60 13.25 2.85
C LYS A 14 13.56 12.60 1.93
N ASN A 15 13.91 11.48 1.30
CA ASN A 15 12.92 10.67 0.59
C ASN A 15 11.84 10.19 1.57
N VAL A 16 10.58 10.12 1.11
CA VAL A 16 9.53 9.44 1.87
C VAL A 16 9.89 7.97 2.08
N LYS A 17 9.48 7.41 3.21
CA LYS A 17 9.67 5.98 3.49
C LYS A 17 8.95 5.14 2.43
N ASN A 18 9.61 4.08 1.93
CA ASN A 18 9.10 3.18 0.90
C ASN A 18 8.70 3.93 -0.40
N LYS A 19 9.47 4.95 -0.79
CA LYS A 19 9.26 5.77 -1.99
C LYS A 19 9.08 4.92 -3.25
N ASP A 20 9.87 3.87 -3.39
CA ASP A 20 9.82 2.91 -4.50
C ASP A 20 8.45 2.21 -4.60
N LEU A 21 7.90 1.72 -3.48
CA LEU A 21 6.59 1.07 -3.45
C LEU A 21 5.46 2.06 -3.78
N TRP A 22 5.55 3.28 -3.25
CA TRP A 22 4.56 4.32 -3.54
C TRP A 22 4.57 4.76 -4.99
N MET A 23 5.76 4.99 -5.58
CA MET A 23 5.88 5.33 -7.01
C MET A 23 5.34 4.20 -7.90
N LYS A 24 5.59 2.94 -7.52
CA LYS A 24 5.07 1.78 -8.24
C LYS A 24 3.55 1.71 -8.17
N LEU A 25 2.97 1.84 -6.98
CA LEU A 25 1.51 1.88 -6.80
C LEU A 25 0.91 3.03 -7.61
N ASP A 26 1.51 4.21 -7.55
CA ASP A 26 1.05 5.39 -8.24
C ASP A 26 0.97 5.21 -9.76
N SER A 27 2.02 4.63 -10.35
CA SER A 27 2.04 4.27 -11.77
C SER A 27 0.97 3.25 -12.13
N LEU A 28 0.73 2.26 -11.26
CA LEU A 28 -0.27 1.22 -11.50
C LEU A 28 -1.70 1.76 -11.43
N ILE A 29 -1.97 2.80 -10.64
CA ILE A 29 -3.33 3.32 -10.43
C ILE A 29 -3.66 4.57 -11.25
N HIS A 30 -2.68 5.18 -11.95
CA HIS A 30 -2.81 6.51 -12.56
C HIS A 30 -4.10 6.72 -13.39
N ASP A 31 -4.48 5.72 -14.18
CA ASP A 31 -5.62 5.78 -15.11
C ASP A 31 -6.81 4.90 -14.68
N LYS A 32 -6.85 4.49 -13.41
CA LYS A 32 -7.92 3.64 -12.88
C LYS A 32 -8.84 4.44 -11.97
N ASN A 33 -10.15 4.24 -12.15
CA ASN A 33 -11.13 4.71 -11.17
C ASN A 33 -11.20 3.67 -10.03
N ILE A 34 -10.53 3.96 -8.92
CA ILE A 34 -10.44 3.07 -7.77
C ILE A 34 -11.17 3.70 -6.59
N GLU A 35 -12.10 2.96 -6.01
CA GLU A 35 -12.69 3.26 -4.71
C GLU A 35 -11.90 2.51 -3.62
N TRP A 36 -11.42 3.25 -2.63
CA TRP A 36 -10.65 2.70 -1.52
C TRP A 36 -11.55 2.53 -0.30
N GLU A 37 -11.71 1.28 0.13
CA GLU A 37 -12.45 0.95 1.35
C GLU A 37 -11.46 0.54 2.46
N TRP A 38 -11.50 1.24 3.59
CA TRP A 38 -10.65 0.96 4.74
C TRP A 38 -11.39 0.05 5.71
N ILE A 39 -11.15 -1.26 5.59
CA ILE A 39 -11.78 -2.26 6.44
C ILE A 39 -11.05 -2.35 7.79
N LYS A 40 -11.81 -2.44 8.87
CA LYS A 40 -11.26 -2.72 10.21
C LYS A 40 -10.72 -4.16 10.25
N GLY A 41 -9.50 -4.36 10.71
CA GLY A 41 -8.94 -5.71 10.87
C GLY A 41 -9.79 -6.61 11.77
N HIS A 42 -9.86 -7.90 11.45
CA HIS A 42 -10.63 -8.93 12.18
C HIS A 42 -12.13 -8.62 12.36
N SER A 43 -12.74 -7.99 11.34
CA SER A 43 -14.16 -7.63 11.35
C SER A 43 -15.08 -8.64 10.65
N GLY A 44 -14.60 -9.85 10.29
CA GLY A 44 -15.41 -10.84 9.58
C GLY A 44 -15.52 -10.61 8.08
N ASN A 45 -14.75 -9.67 7.50
CA ASN A 45 -14.73 -9.49 6.05
C ASN A 45 -13.97 -10.67 5.41
N LYS A 46 -14.74 -11.59 4.81
CA LYS A 46 -14.24 -12.83 4.21
C LYS A 46 -13.01 -12.62 3.32
N PHE A 47 -13.05 -11.67 2.39
CA PHE A 47 -11.96 -11.47 1.44
C PHE A 47 -10.72 -10.85 2.10
N ASN A 48 -10.91 -9.93 3.05
CA ASN A 48 -9.79 -9.40 3.82
C ASN A 48 -9.11 -10.49 4.66
N GLU A 49 -9.89 -11.38 5.27
CA GLU A 49 -9.38 -12.52 6.05
C GLU A 49 -8.63 -13.54 5.19
N GLU A 50 -9.13 -13.82 3.98
CA GLU A 50 -8.44 -14.69 3.02
C GLU A 50 -7.08 -14.10 2.61
N VAL A 51 -7.01 -12.81 2.30
CA VAL A 51 -5.76 -12.13 1.92
C VAL A 51 -4.77 -12.08 3.09
N ASP A 52 -5.24 -11.84 4.32
CA ASP A 52 -4.40 -11.87 5.54
C ASP A 52 -3.81 -13.28 5.76
N MET A 53 -4.61 -14.33 5.61
CA MET A 53 -4.13 -15.72 5.71
C MET A 53 -3.05 -16.03 4.66
N LEU A 54 -3.28 -15.64 3.40
CA LEU A 54 -2.31 -15.86 2.32
C LEU A 54 -1.00 -15.12 2.55
N ALA A 55 -1.08 -13.86 3.00
CA ALA A 55 0.09 -13.06 3.33
C ALA A 55 0.91 -13.69 4.46
N ARG A 56 0.26 -14.16 5.54
CA ARG A 56 0.91 -14.85 6.66
C ARG A 56 1.56 -16.16 6.24
N LYS A 57 0.82 -17.03 5.55
CA LYS A 57 1.36 -18.29 5.01
C LYS A 57 2.60 -18.06 4.16
N LYS A 58 2.60 -17.00 3.34
CA LYS A 58 3.76 -16.69 2.51
C LYS A 58 4.95 -16.21 3.34
N ALA A 59 4.72 -15.36 4.34
CA ALA A 59 5.76 -14.91 5.26
C ALA A 59 6.38 -16.11 6.01
N ASP A 60 5.55 -16.97 6.60
CA ASP A 60 6.01 -18.16 7.34
C ASP A 60 6.77 -19.16 6.46
N SER A 61 6.44 -19.25 5.17
CA SER A 61 7.12 -20.15 4.22
C SER A 61 8.49 -19.66 3.74
N LEU A 62 8.87 -18.42 4.09
CA LEU A 62 10.15 -17.81 3.71
C LEU A 62 11.19 -17.89 4.83
N ASP A 63 10.80 -18.37 6.01
CA ASP A 63 11.68 -18.74 7.13
C ASP A 63 12.16 -20.21 7.01
#